data_AF-A0A4R2L0S8-F1
#
_entry.id   AF-A0A4R2L0S8-F1
#
_cell.length_a   1.000
_cell.length_b   1.000
_cell.length_c   1.000
_cell.angle_alpha   90.00
_cell.angle_beta   90.00
_cell.angle_gamma   90.00
#
_symmetry.space_group_name_H-M   'P 1'
#
loop_
_entity.id
_entity.type
_entity.pdbx_description
1 polymer ?
#
loop_
_entity_poly.entity_id
_entity_poly.type
_entity_poly.pdbx_seq_one_letter_code
_entity_poly.pdbx_strand_id
1 'polypeptide(L)'
;MHTGIGRILGALVLSAATATAGAAPIPRADYTALMRIDGLAQPVRVSHRQGIVRTEATVQGRQLVGLLDLRSGAITVLGAEGGLKLATTLPPGSMPQGLPVLDVRRVDTSDVLGRASVLGRDCTVYRVRERGRDLGTACLDRLDIPLAFDAVVDGRRARGEAISLATTAQAPALFEVPSDYQPLRLPAGLPAIPGLTAPR
;
A
#
# COMPACT_ATOMS: atom_id res chain seq x y z
N MET A 1 22.86 -49.13 54.81
CA MET A 1 21.97 -49.12 53.64
C MET A 1 21.53 -47.69 53.42
N HIS A 2 22.04 -47.03 52.38
CA HIS A 2 21.77 -45.63 52.05
C HIS A 2 20.92 -45.60 50.78
N THR A 3 19.74 -44.98 50.85
CA THR A 3 18.88 -44.78 49.68
C THR A 3 18.76 -43.29 49.44
N GLY A 4 19.40 -42.82 48.36
CA GLY A 4 19.47 -41.41 47.98
C GLY A 4 18.18 -40.91 47.32
N ILE A 5 17.76 -39.71 47.70
CA ILE A 5 16.63 -38.99 47.12
C ILE A 5 17.17 -38.11 45.99
N GLY A 6 16.91 -38.52 44.75
CA GLY A 6 17.26 -37.78 43.54
C GLY A 6 16.31 -36.61 43.30
N ARG A 7 16.87 -35.40 43.26
CA ARG A 7 16.22 -34.14 42.83
C ARG A 7 15.96 -34.19 41.32
N ILE A 8 14.76 -33.80 40.89
CA ILE A 8 14.51 -33.36 39.51
C ILE A 8 14.03 -31.91 39.55
N LEU A 9 14.92 -30.98 39.21
CA LEU A 9 14.57 -29.60 38.88
C LEU A 9 13.97 -29.58 37.48
N GLY A 10 12.68 -29.22 37.36
CA GLY A 10 12.06 -28.90 36.07
C GLY A 10 12.39 -27.46 35.68
N ALA A 11 13.15 -27.27 34.60
CA ALA A 11 13.41 -25.96 34.02
C ALA A 11 12.23 -25.55 33.11
N LEU A 12 11.53 -24.49 33.49
CA LEU A 12 10.48 -23.87 32.69
C LEU A 12 11.14 -23.00 31.60
N VAL A 13 11.13 -23.46 30.35
CA VAL A 13 11.66 -22.69 29.21
C VAL A 13 10.58 -21.71 28.72
N LEU A 14 10.66 -20.45 29.15
CA LEU A 14 9.85 -19.37 28.56
C LEU A 14 10.39 -19.09 27.15
N SER A 15 9.64 -19.55 26.13
CA SER A 15 9.89 -19.15 24.75
C SER A 15 9.38 -17.72 24.56
N ALA A 16 10.28 -16.75 24.60
CA ALA A 16 9.98 -15.38 24.18
C ALA A 16 9.71 -15.40 22.67
N ALA A 17 8.45 -15.22 22.28
CA ALA A 17 8.11 -14.96 20.89
C ALA A 17 8.72 -13.61 20.50
N THR A 18 9.78 -13.64 19.71
CA THR A 18 10.29 -12.45 19.04
C THR A 18 9.22 -12.01 18.04
N ALA A 19 8.53 -10.90 18.34
CA ALA A 19 7.70 -10.23 17.36
C ALA A 19 8.63 -9.71 16.25
N THR A 20 8.71 -10.43 15.14
CA THR A 20 9.29 -9.92 13.92
C THR A 20 8.43 -8.75 13.45
N ALA A 21 9.03 -7.56 13.37
CA ALA A 21 8.41 -6.40 12.72
C ALA A 21 8.03 -6.83 11.29
N GLY A 22 6.74 -7.07 11.06
CA GLY A 22 6.24 -7.58 9.80
C GLY A 22 6.09 -6.44 8.82
N ALA A 23 6.74 -6.54 7.66
CA ALA A 23 6.42 -5.67 6.53
C ALA A 23 4.92 -5.78 6.21
N ALA A 24 4.33 -4.70 5.72
CA ALA A 24 2.93 -4.69 5.30
C ALA A 24 2.65 -5.90 4.41
N PRO A 25 1.55 -6.63 4.67
CA PRO A 25 1.29 -7.85 3.94
C PRO A 25 0.98 -7.53 2.48
N ILE A 26 1.56 -8.34 1.58
CA ILE A 26 1.24 -8.28 0.15
C ILE A 26 -0.07 -9.04 -0.06
N PRO A 27 -1.08 -8.46 -0.74
CA PRO A 27 -2.33 -9.15 -1.00
C PRO A 27 -2.08 -10.52 -1.66
N ARG A 28 -2.73 -11.56 -1.13
CA ARG A 28 -2.53 -12.96 -1.55
C ARG A 28 -3.32 -13.36 -2.80
N ALA A 29 -4.19 -12.47 -3.28
CA ALA A 29 -5.03 -12.69 -4.45
C ALA A 29 -5.01 -11.48 -5.39
N ASP A 30 -5.27 -11.75 -6.66
CA ASP A 30 -5.59 -10.71 -7.63
C ASP A 30 -6.96 -10.11 -7.27
N TYR A 31 -7.05 -8.77 -7.33
CA TYR A 31 -8.31 -8.08 -7.10
C TYR A 31 -8.42 -6.77 -7.86
N THR A 32 -9.66 -6.32 -8.05
CA THR A 32 -9.99 -4.96 -8.44
C THR A 32 -10.98 -4.40 -7.42
N ALA A 33 -10.68 -3.23 -6.90
CA ALA A 33 -11.52 -2.48 -5.98
C ALA A 33 -11.80 -1.08 -6.55
N LEU A 34 -12.99 -0.54 -6.25
CA LEU A 34 -13.23 0.88 -6.34
C LEU A 34 -13.18 1.45 -4.92
N MET A 35 -12.31 2.42 -4.71
CA MET A 35 -12.08 3.05 -3.41
C MET A 35 -12.68 4.45 -3.44
N ARG A 36 -13.61 4.73 -2.53
CA ARG A 36 -14.01 6.10 -2.22
C ARG A 36 -12.97 6.67 -1.27
N ILE A 37 -12.30 7.75 -1.67
CA ILE A 37 -11.27 8.43 -0.88
C ILE A 37 -11.74 9.85 -0.59
N ASP A 38 -11.66 10.25 0.67
CA ASP A 38 -12.07 11.58 1.09
C ASP A 38 -11.22 12.66 0.38
N GLY A 39 -11.89 13.70 -0.13
CA GLY A 39 -11.25 14.77 -0.90
C GLY A 39 -11.07 14.50 -2.39
N LEU A 40 -11.38 13.30 -2.89
CA LEU A 40 -11.42 13.00 -4.33
C LEU A 40 -12.86 13.00 -4.83
N ALA A 41 -13.08 13.64 -5.99
CA ALA A 41 -14.41 13.76 -6.58
C ALA A 41 -14.93 12.44 -7.17
N GLN A 42 -14.03 11.54 -7.57
CA GLN A 42 -14.38 10.25 -8.18
C GLN A 42 -13.71 9.10 -7.42
N PRO A 43 -14.35 7.92 -7.34
CA PRO A 43 -13.71 6.73 -6.83
C PRO A 43 -12.44 6.39 -7.60
N VAL A 44 -11.43 5.93 -6.88
CA VAL A 44 -10.15 5.48 -7.43
C VAL A 44 -10.24 3.98 -7.69
N ARG A 45 -9.89 3.55 -8.90
CA ARG A 45 -9.79 2.12 -9.19
C ARG A 45 -8.42 1.62 -8.74
N VAL A 46 -8.42 0.59 -7.91
CA VAL A 46 -7.21 -0.09 -7.43
C VAL A 46 -7.26 -1.53 -7.87
N SER A 47 -6.25 -1.98 -8.60
CA SER A 47 -6.08 -3.35 -9.02
C SER A 47 -4.78 -3.90 -8.44
N HIS A 48 -4.74 -5.20 -8.13
CA HIS A 48 -3.52 -5.88 -7.70
C HIS A 48 -3.30 -7.17 -8.48
N ARG A 49 -2.04 -7.42 -8.84
CA ARG A 49 -1.59 -8.71 -9.38
C ARG A 49 -0.14 -8.97 -8.99
N GLN A 50 0.12 -10.14 -8.39
CA GLN A 50 1.48 -10.65 -8.12
C GLN A 50 2.44 -9.66 -7.41
N GLY A 51 1.93 -8.79 -6.53
CA GLY A 51 2.72 -7.79 -5.81
C GLY A 51 2.80 -6.42 -6.48
N ILE A 52 2.17 -6.24 -7.66
CA ILE A 52 2.03 -4.94 -8.31
C ILE A 52 0.62 -4.40 -8.05
N VAL A 53 0.53 -3.19 -7.51
CA VAL A 53 -0.70 -2.43 -7.36
C VAL A 53 -0.80 -1.40 -8.49
N ARG A 54 -1.90 -1.45 -9.23
CA ARG A 54 -2.27 -0.47 -10.25
C ARG A 54 -3.35 0.44 -9.69
N THR A 55 -3.11 1.74 -9.71
CA THR A 55 -4.06 2.77 -9.26
C THR A 55 -4.44 3.66 -10.42
N GLU A 56 -5.73 3.73 -10.77
CA GLU A 56 -6.25 4.64 -11.79
C GLU A 56 -7.08 5.74 -11.12
N ALA A 57 -6.69 6.98 -11.33
CA ALA A 57 -7.36 8.14 -10.75
C ALA A 57 -7.38 9.32 -11.72
N THR A 58 -8.35 10.21 -11.52
CA THR A 58 -8.37 11.52 -12.16
C THR A 58 -7.87 12.56 -11.16
N VAL A 59 -6.75 13.20 -11.48
CA VAL A 59 -6.13 14.25 -10.66
C VAL A 59 -6.08 15.52 -11.50
N GLN A 60 -6.70 16.61 -11.01
CA GLN A 60 -6.77 17.89 -11.73
C GLN A 60 -7.29 17.75 -13.18
N GLY A 61 -8.30 16.89 -13.38
CA GLY A 61 -8.88 16.63 -14.70
C GLY A 61 -8.05 15.72 -15.62
N ARG A 62 -6.89 15.24 -15.16
CA ARG A 62 -5.99 14.35 -15.92
C ARG A 62 -6.11 12.92 -15.41
N GLN A 63 -6.25 11.96 -16.31
CA GLN A 63 -6.19 10.55 -15.94
C GLN A 63 -4.74 10.12 -15.76
N LEU A 64 -4.46 9.51 -14.61
CA LEU A 64 -3.15 8.98 -14.24
C LEU A 64 -3.28 7.52 -13.86
N VAL A 65 -2.25 6.75 -14.19
CA VAL A 65 -2.10 5.38 -13.71
C VAL A 65 -0.79 5.28 -12.94
N GLY A 66 -0.86 4.84 -11.68
CA GLY A 66 0.30 4.46 -10.90
C GLY A 66 0.47 2.94 -10.89
N LEU A 67 1.69 2.46 -11.12
CA LEU A 67 2.09 1.07 -10.93
C LEU A 67 3.09 1.02 -9.77
N LEU A 68 2.66 0.53 -8.61
CA LEU A 68 3.46 0.36 -7.42
C LEU A 68 3.87 -1.11 -7.27
N ASP A 69 5.17 -1.38 -7.26
CA ASP A 69 5.72 -2.67 -6.85
C ASP A 69 5.86 -2.70 -5.33
N LEU A 70 5.06 -3.54 -4.66
CA LEU A 70 5.04 -3.65 -3.20
C LEU A 70 6.33 -4.25 -2.62
N ARG A 71 7.12 -4.98 -3.42
CA ARG A 71 8.39 -5.59 -2.98
C ARG A 71 9.52 -4.58 -3.04
N SER A 72 9.67 -3.90 -4.18
CA SER A 72 10.77 -2.94 -4.39
C SER A 72 10.43 -1.53 -3.87
N GLY A 73 9.15 -1.22 -3.70
CA GLY A 73 8.65 0.11 -3.38
C GLY A 73 8.72 1.09 -4.55
N ALA A 74 9.12 0.62 -5.75
CA ALA A 74 9.22 1.45 -6.93
C ALA A 74 7.83 1.80 -7.47
N ILE A 75 7.68 3.03 -7.96
CA ILE A 75 6.43 3.52 -8.54
C ILE A 75 6.71 3.98 -9.96
N THR A 76 5.93 3.49 -10.92
CA THR A 76 5.90 4.03 -12.27
C THR A 76 4.58 4.75 -12.51
N VAL A 77 4.64 6.03 -12.84
CA VAL A 77 3.46 6.84 -13.17
C VAL A 77 3.34 6.95 -14.68
N LEU A 78 2.17 6.58 -15.19
CA LEU A 78 1.79 6.69 -16.58
C LEU A 78 0.85 7.88 -16.73
N GLY A 79 1.22 8.82 -17.59
CA GLY A 79 0.41 10.00 -17.91
C GLY A 79 0.38 10.27 -19.40
N ALA A 80 -0.65 10.99 -19.84
CA ALA A 80 -0.72 11.57 -21.18
C ALA A 80 -0.79 13.10 -21.09
N GLU A 81 -0.03 13.80 -21.93
CA GLU A 81 -0.04 15.26 -22.04
C GLU A 81 0.27 15.68 -23.47
N GLY A 82 -0.56 16.54 -24.07
CA GLY A 82 -0.28 17.07 -25.42
C GLY A 82 -0.07 16.01 -26.51
N GLY A 83 -0.68 14.83 -26.36
CA GLY A 83 -0.49 13.68 -27.26
C GLY A 83 0.71 12.80 -26.95
N LEU A 84 1.58 13.18 -26.01
CA LEU A 84 2.70 12.36 -25.53
C LEU A 84 2.25 11.44 -24.41
N LYS A 85 2.65 10.17 -24.46
CA LYS A 85 2.47 9.17 -23.40
C LYS A 85 3.79 8.97 -22.68
N LEU A 86 3.84 9.28 -21.39
CA LEU A 86 5.07 9.30 -20.59
C LEU A 86 4.98 8.30 -19.46
N ALA A 87 6.04 7.50 -19.29
CA ALA A 87 6.22 6.59 -18.16
C ALA A 87 7.37 7.10 -17.29
N THR A 88 7.04 7.54 -16.08
CA THR A 88 8.00 8.11 -15.14
C THR A 88 8.20 7.17 -13.97
N THR A 89 9.36 6.52 -13.89
CA THR A 89 9.71 5.67 -12.76
C THR A 89 10.38 6.51 -11.67
N LEU A 90 9.79 6.46 -10.47
CA LEU A 90 10.27 7.13 -9.27
C LEU A 90 11.05 6.12 -8.40
N PRO A 91 12.13 6.56 -7.74
CA PRO A 91 12.83 5.69 -6.81
C PRO A 91 11.94 5.35 -5.60
N PRO A 92 12.19 4.23 -4.91
CA PRO A 92 11.41 3.83 -3.74
C PRO A 92 11.38 4.92 -2.66
N GLY A 93 10.21 5.12 -2.06
CA GLY A 93 10.00 6.20 -1.09
C GLY A 93 10.03 7.59 -1.71
N SER A 94 9.79 7.70 -3.02
CA SER A 94 9.49 8.97 -3.70
C SER A 94 8.08 8.91 -4.26
N MET A 95 7.43 10.06 -4.29
CA MET A 95 6.11 10.26 -4.88
C MET A 95 6.15 11.48 -5.79
N PRO A 96 5.22 11.58 -6.76
CA PRO A 96 5.03 12.84 -7.46
C PRO A 96 4.84 13.98 -6.46
N GLN A 97 5.41 15.15 -6.77
CA GLN A 97 5.26 16.32 -5.90
C GLN A 97 3.78 16.58 -5.60
N GLY A 98 3.46 16.90 -4.35
CA GLY A 98 2.07 17.10 -3.95
C GLY A 98 1.30 15.82 -3.70
N LEU A 99 1.96 14.66 -3.59
CA LEU A 99 1.42 13.42 -3.01
C LEU A 99 2.20 13.02 -1.75
N PRO A 100 1.55 12.46 -0.72
CA PRO A 100 2.23 12.03 0.49
C PRO A 100 3.20 10.89 0.21
N VAL A 101 4.40 10.95 0.79
CA VAL A 101 5.44 9.94 0.60
C VAL A 101 5.22 8.79 1.60
N LEU A 102 4.98 7.59 1.09
CA LEU A 102 4.87 6.36 1.88
C LEU A 102 5.84 5.30 1.33
N ASP A 103 6.82 4.89 2.12
CA ASP A 103 7.69 3.74 1.83
C ASP A 103 7.00 2.46 2.28
N VAL A 104 6.20 1.87 1.39
CA VAL A 104 5.39 0.67 1.67
C VAL A 104 6.18 -0.51 2.21
N ARG A 105 7.49 -0.59 1.92
CA ARG A 105 8.39 -1.64 2.45
C ARG A 105 8.68 -1.49 3.94
N ARG A 106 8.44 -0.30 4.48
CA ARG A 106 8.69 0.07 5.88
C ARG A 106 7.40 0.24 6.66
N VAL A 107 6.26 -0.06 6.03
CA VAL A 107 4.97 -0.10 6.70
C VAL A 107 4.88 -1.37 7.54
N ASP A 108 4.43 -1.22 8.77
CA ASP A 108 4.18 -2.27 9.74
C ASP A 108 2.69 -2.28 10.11
N THR A 109 2.11 -3.47 10.05
CA THR A 109 0.71 -3.76 10.42
C THR A 109 0.63 -4.97 11.36
N SER A 110 1.60 -5.13 12.26
CA SER A 110 1.63 -6.24 13.24
C SER A 110 0.69 -6.04 14.42
N ASP A 111 0.32 -4.79 14.72
CA ASP A 111 -0.48 -4.40 15.90
C ASP A 111 -1.99 -4.43 15.55
N VAL A 112 -2.68 -5.47 16.02
CA VAL A 112 -4.13 -5.66 15.82
C VAL A 112 -4.92 -4.80 16.80
N LEU A 113 -5.77 -3.92 16.28
CA LEU A 113 -6.64 -3.05 17.07
C LEU A 113 -8.06 -3.60 17.23
N GLY A 114 -8.51 -4.47 16.32
CA GLY A 114 -9.85 -5.04 16.39
C GLY A 114 -10.31 -5.67 15.08
N ARG A 115 -11.63 -5.77 14.93
CA ARG A 115 -12.31 -6.28 13.73
C ARG A 115 -13.38 -5.31 13.27
N ALA A 116 -13.65 -5.29 11.97
CA ALA A 116 -14.74 -4.54 11.36
C ALA A 116 -15.30 -5.30 10.15
N SER A 117 -16.33 -4.75 9.53
CA SER A 117 -16.89 -5.27 8.28
C SER A 117 -17.03 -4.13 7.28
N VAL A 118 -16.58 -4.35 6.05
CA VAL A 118 -16.67 -3.40 4.93
C VAL A 118 -17.21 -4.18 3.74
N LEU A 119 -18.26 -3.66 3.07
CA LEU A 119 -18.98 -4.39 2.02
C LEU A 119 -19.49 -5.78 2.45
N GLY A 120 -19.85 -5.94 3.73
CA GLY A 120 -20.25 -7.24 4.30
C GLY A 120 -19.10 -8.26 4.38
N ARG A 121 -17.84 -7.83 4.21
CA ARG A 121 -16.64 -8.66 4.33
C ARG A 121 -15.92 -8.32 5.61
N ASP A 122 -15.66 -9.33 6.43
CA ASP A 122 -14.89 -9.16 7.66
C ASP A 122 -13.45 -8.78 7.35
N CYS A 123 -12.93 -7.83 8.12
CA CYS A 123 -11.55 -7.41 8.07
C CYS A 123 -10.98 -7.17 9.48
N THR A 124 -9.67 -7.37 9.60
CA THR A 124 -8.93 -7.06 10.82
C THR A 124 -8.41 -5.63 10.73
N VAL A 125 -8.65 -4.84 11.77
CA VAL A 125 -8.16 -3.46 11.86
C VAL A 125 -6.77 -3.50 12.47
N TYR A 126 -5.78 -3.03 11.73
CA TYR A 126 -4.40 -2.92 12.16
C TYR A 126 -4.03 -1.46 12.38
N ARG A 127 -3.17 -1.21 13.37
CA ARG A 127 -2.41 0.04 13.42
C ARG A 127 -1.35 0.03 12.33
N VAL A 128 -1.24 1.13 11.61
CA VAL A 128 -0.28 1.33 10.52
C VAL A 128 0.84 2.22 11.03
N ARG A 129 2.07 1.71 11.01
CA ARG A 129 3.27 2.48 11.32
C ARG A 129 4.22 2.49 10.14
N GLU A 130 4.95 3.59 9.91
CA GLU A 130 6.09 3.61 8.99
C GLU A 130 7.34 4.05 9.75
N ARG A 131 8.39 3.21 9.75
CA ARG A 131 9.65 3.49 10.48
C ARG A 131 9.39 3.86 11.96
N GLY A 132 8.42 3.20 12.59
CA GLY A 132 8.02 3.43 13.98
C GLY A 132 7.09 4.63 14.20
N ARG A 133 6.87 5.49 13.20
CA ARG A 133 5.90 6.58 13.27
C ARG A 133 4.49 6.04 13.06
N ASP A 134 3.57 6.37 13.98
CA ASP A 134 2.15 6.06 13.79
C ASP A 134 1.58 6.89 12.64
N LEU A 135 1.00 6.19 11.67
CA LEU A 135 0.32 6.79 10.54
C LEU A 135 -1.19 6.72 10.71
N GLY A 136 -1.74 5.73 11.41
CA GLY A 136 -3.19 5.54 11.55
C GLY A 136 -3.59 4.07 11.48
N THR A 137 -4.61 3.74 10.70
CA THR A 137 -5.20 2.40 10.65
C THR A 137 -5.51 1.91 9.24
N ALA A 138 -5.52 0.59 9.06
CA ALA A 138 -5.99 -0.09 7.86
C ALA A 138 -6.82 -1.31 8.23
N CYS A 139 -7.93 -1.53 7.54
CA CYS A 139 -8.73 -2.75 7.64
C CYS A 139 -8.38 -3.67 6.48
N LEU A 140 -7.77 -4.82 6.77
CA LEU A 140 -7.34 -5.80 5.79
C LEU A 140 -8.21 -7.06 5.90
N ASP A 141 -8.66 -7.57 4.76
CA ASP A 141 -9.43 -8.81 4.73
C ASP A 141 -8.55 -10.06 4.96
N ARG A 142 -9.16 -11.24 4.94
CA ARG A 142 -8.44 -12.53 5.06
C ARG A 142 -7.48 -12.87 3.91
N LEU A 143 -7.35 -12.03 2.89
CA LEU A 143 -6.42 -12.15 1.76
C LEU A 143 -5.43 -10.98 1.75
N ASP A 144 -5.37 -10.21 2.84
CA ASP A 144 -4.59 -8.99 3.01
C ASP A 144 -4.97 -7.87 2.01
N ILE A 145 -6.20 -7.90 1.48
CA ILE A 145 -6.74 -6.86 0.61
C ILE A 145 -7.19 -5.69 1.51
N PRO A 146 -6.70 -4.46 1.28
CA PRO A 146 -7.16 -3.29 2.02
C PRO A 146 -8.60 -2.96 1.65
N LEU A 147 -9.49 -2.95 2.65
CA LEU A 147 -10.89 -2.58 2.49
C LEU A 147 -11.18 -1.17 2.99
N ALA A 148 -10.43 -0.69 3.99
CA ALA A 148 -10.54 0.67 4.48
C ALA A 148 -9.21 1.14 5.06
N PHE A 149 -8.98 2.44 5.09
CA PHE A 149 -7.84 3.04 5.76
C PHE A 149 -8.18 4.45 6.25
N ASP A 150 -7.49 4.88 7.30
CA ASP A 150 -7.48 6.25 7.80
C ASP A 150 -6.07 6.53 8.32
N ALA A 151 -5.31 7.31 7.57
CA ALA A 151 -3.91 7.57 7.85
C ALA A 151 -3.54 9.04 7.64
N VAL A 152 -2.52 9.51 8.35
CA VAL A 152 -1.89 10.82 8.17
C VAL A 152 -0.45 10.60 7.71
N VAL A 153 -0.16 10.98 6.48
CA VAL A 153 1.17 10.86 5.87
C VAL A 153 1.62 12.26 5.46
N ASP A 154 2.80 12.69 5.91
CA ASP A 154 3.34 14.04 5.70
C ASP A 154 2.34 15.17 6.06
N GLY A 155 1.61 14.98 7.17
CA GLY A 155 0.62 15.96 7.65
C GLY A 155 -0.69 15.97 6.86
N ARG A 156 -0.85 15.10 5.86
CA ARG A 156 -2.05 14.99 5.05
C ARG A 156 -2.83 13.75 5.43
N ARG A 157 -4.07 13.95 5.85
CA ARG A 157 -4.98 12.86 6.13
C ARG A 157 -5.49 12.27 4.82
N ALA A 158 -5.41 10.95 4.71
CA ALA A 158 -6.00 10.15 3.66
C ALA A 158 -6.90 9.11 4.33
N ARG A 159 -8.20 9.20 4.04
CA ARG A 159 -9.20 8.24 4.50
C ARG A 159 -9.92 7.67 3.30
N GLY A 160 -10.12 6.36 3.27
CA GLY A 160 -10.81 5.72 2.17
C GLY A 160 -11.42 4.39 2.56
N GLU A 161 -12.38 3.96 1.74
CA GLU A 161 -13.14 2.73 1.92
C GLU A 161 -13.49 2.14 0.56
N ALA A 162 -13.40 0.81 0.44
CA ALA A 162 -13.81 0.06 -0.73
C ALA A 162 -15.34 0.13 -0.87
N ILE A 163 -15.81 0.55 -2.04
CA ILE A 163 -17.24 0.56 -2.40
C ILE A 163 -17.61 -0.56 -3.38
N SER A 164 -16.61 -1.20 -4.00
CA SER A 164 -16.78 -2.46 -4.72
C SER A 164 -15.48 -3.26 -4.64
N LEU A 165 -15.59 -4.59 -4.69
CA LEU A 165 -14.43 -5.49 -4.76
C LEU A 165 -14.76 -6.72 -5.61
N ALA A 166 -13.85 -7.07 -6.52
CA ALA A 166 -13.87 -8.30 -7.28
C ALA A 166 -12.51 -9.00 -7.17
N THR A 167 -12.50 -10.25 -6.72
CA THR A 167 -11.30 -11.10 -6.67
C THR A 167 -11.28 -12.01 -7.88
N THR A 168 -10.69 -11.53 -8.98
CA THR A 168 -10.65 -12.24 -10.27
C THR A 168 -9.26 -12.12 -10.87
N ALA A 169 -8.86 -13.12 -11.66
CA ALA A 169 -7.60 -13.08 -12.39
C ALA A 169 -7.60 -11.92 -13.38
N GLN A 170 -6.48 -11.22 -13.48
CA GLN A 170 -6.34 -10.05 -14.35
C GLN A 170 -5.28 -10.26 -15.43
N ALA A 171 -5.48 -9.62 -16.58
CA ALA A 171 -4.54 -9.66 -17.69
C ALA A 171 -3.18 -9.07 -17.25
N PRO A 172 -2.04 -9.76 -17.47
CA PRO A 172 -0.72 -9.27 -17.07
C PRO A 172 -0.39 -7.89 -17.65
N ALA A 173 -0.80 -7.63 -18.88
CA ALA A 173 -0.57 -6.37 -19.60
C ALA A 173 -1.13 -5.12 -18.88
N LEU A 174 -2.08 -5.27 -17.96
CA LEU A 174 -2.56 -4.16 -17.14
C LEU A 174 -1.50 -3.66 -16.13
N PHE A 175 -0.54 -4.50 -15.76
CA PHE A 175 0.45 -4.21 -14.72
C PHE A 175 1.84 -3.94 -15.28
N GLU A 176 1.92 -3.73 -16.59
CA GLU A 176 3.15 -3.43 -17.33
C GLU A 176 3.06 -2.01 -17.91
N VAL A 177 4.22 -1.41 -18.20
CA VAL A 177 4.29 -0.16 -18.95
C VAL A 177 3.97 -0.48 -20.41
N PRO A 178 2.92 0.12 -21.02
CA PRO A 178 2.61 -0.15 -22.41
C PRO A 178 3.73 0.32 -23.34
N SER A 179 3.98 -0.41 -24.42
CA SER A 179 5.10 -0.17 -25.34
C SER A 179 5.09 1.19 -26.04
N ASP A 180 3.93 1.85 -26.09
CA ASP A 180 3.75 3.17 -26.69
C ASP A 180 4.01 4.33 -25.70
N TYR A 181 4.41 4.03 -24.46
CA TYR A 181 4.85 5.02 -23.49
C TYR A 181 6.36 5.26 -23.60
N GLN A 182 6.74 6.53 -23.62
CA GLN A 182 8.14 6.94 -23.62
C GLN A 182 8.65 7.00 -22.17
N PRO A 183 9.75 6.29 -21.83
CA PRO A 183 10.32 6.36 -20.50
C PRO A 183 10.93 7.74 -20.27
N LEU A 184 10.48 8.44 -19.23
CA LEU A 184 11.08 9.69 -18.78
C LEU A 184 11.98 9.40 -17.58
N ARG A 185 13.29 9.55 -17.78
CA ARG A 185 14.24 9.56 -16.67
C ARG A 185 14.32 10.99 -16.13
N LEU A 186 13.82 11.19 -14.93
CA LEU A 186 13.96 12.48 -14.25
C LEU A 186 15.43 12.69 -13.84
N PRO A 187 16.05 13.84 -14.16
CA PRO A 187 17.34 14.21 -13.60
C PRO A 187 17.27 14.27 -12.07
N ALA A 188 18.36 13.97 -11.38
CA ALA A 188 18.42 14.13 -9.92
C ALA A 188 18.22 15.61 -9.54
N GLY A 189 17.13 15.90 -8.82
CA GLY A 189 16.71 17.26 -8.45
C GLY A 189 15.53 17.74 -9.30
N LEU A 190 14.31 17.65 -8.76
CA LEU A 190 13.08 17.90 -9.52
C LEU A 190 12.54 19.32 -9.37
N PRO A 191 12.30 20.06 -10.48
CA PRO A 191 11.18 20.99 -10.54
C PRO A 191 9.84 20.24 -10.54
N ALA A 192 8.76 20.94 -10.18
CA ALA A 192 7.41 20.40 -10.11
C ALA A 192 6.96 19.72 -11.40
N ILE A 193 6.26 18.58 -11.28
CA ILE A 193 5.50 18.01 -12.40
C ILE A 193 4.28 18.92 -12.61
N PRO A 194 4.15 19.58 -13.76
CA PRO A 194 2.97 20.40 -14.05
C PRO A 194 1.70 19.56 -13.93
N GLY A 195 0.77 19.97 -13.07
CA GLY A 195 -0.49 19.27 -12.84
C GLY A 195 -0.51 18.24 -11.68
N LEU A 196 0.58 18.13 -10.90
CA LEU A 196 0.60 17.31 -9.68
C LEU A 196 0.84 18.11 -8.40
N THR A 197 1.29 19.35 -8.50
CA THR A 197 1.34 20.26 -7.36
C THR A 197 -0.06 20.68 -6.94
N ALA A 198 -0.44 20.36 -5.71
CA ALA A 198 -1.63 20.93 -5.09
C ALA A 198 -1.50 22.46 -5.04
N PRO A 199 -2.58 23.24 -5.26
CA PRO A 199 -2.57 24.65 -4.89
C PRO A 199 -2.29 24.74 -3.39
N ARG A 200 -1.43 25.71 -3.02
CA ARG A 200 -1.15 26.06 -1.63
C ARG A 200 -2.40 26.55 -0.92
#